data_AF-A0A089IM76-F1
#
_entry.id   AF-A0A089IM76-F1
#
_cell.length_a   1.000
_cell.length_b   1.000
_cell.length_c   1.000
_cell.angle_alpha   90.00
_cell.angle_beta   90.00
_cell.angle_gamma   90.00
#
_symmetry.space_group_name_H-M   'P 1'
#
loop_
_entity.id
_entity.type
_entity.pdbx_description
1 polymer ?
#
loop_
_entity_poly.entity_id
_entity_poly.type
_entity_poly.pdbx_seq_one_letter_code
_entity_poly.pdbx_strand_id
1 'polypeptide(L)'
;MIFKKMKRWVKIVFGLLFFFTILGVTGLIGIMIFLAFIDDQAITNTALINRLTLLLAGLSLPGLIVQLLSFLTINDKKTFTLEKKCPHCKQLIELKLTED
;
A
#
# COMPACT_ATOMS: atom_id res chain seq x y z
N MET A 1 16.12 -19.02 17.08
CA MET A 1 16.49 -18.89 15.64
C MET A 1 15.36 -19.25 14.67
N ILE A 2 14.52 -20.25 14.99
CA ILE A 2 13.42 -20.74 14.12
C ILE A 2 12.44 -19.63 13.73
N PHE A 3 12.03 -18.78 14.69
CA PHE A 3 11.11 -17.66 14.47
C PHE A 3 11.59 -16.64 13.41
N LYS A 4 12.90 -16.36 13.35
CA LYS A 4 13.48 -15.43 12.37
C LYS A 4 13.50 -16.02 10.95
N LYS A 5 13.74 -17.33 10.82
CA LYS A 5 13.66 -18.04 9.52
C LYS A 5 12.20 -18.08 9.05
N MET A 6 11.26 -18.42 9.93
CA MET A 6 9.84 -18.53 9.60
C MET A 6 9.26 -17.20 9.07
N LYS A 7 9.62 -16.06 9.69
CA LYS A 7 9.20 -14.72 9.24
C LYS A 7 9.71 -14.37 7.83
N ARG A 8 10.91 -14.83 7.46
CA ARG A 8 11.46 -14.62 6.10
C ARG A 8 10.70 -15.45 5.07
N TRP A 9 10.41 -16.71 5.36
CA TRP A 9 9.63 -17.58 4.47
C TRP A 9 8.20 -17.08 4.28
N VAL A 10 7.53 -16.63 5.35
CA VAL A 10 6.19 -16.04 5.25
C VAL A 10 6.21 -14.80 4.34
N LYS A 11 7.21 -13.91 4.46
CA LYS A 11 7.34 -12.75 3.57
C LYS A 11 7.54 -13.15 2.10
N ILE A 12 8.35 -14.17 1.83
CA ILE A 12 8.61 -14.65 0.47
C ILE A 12 7.34 -15.26 -0.13
N VAL A 13 6.64 -16.11 0.62
CA VAL A 13 5.37 -16.71 0.19
C VAL A 13 4.33 -15.63 -0.08
N PHE A 14 4.20 -14.65 0.82
CA PHE A 14 3.27 -13.54 0.62
C PHE A 14 3.61 -12.70 -0.62
N GLY A 15 4.89 -12.41 -0.84
CA GLY A 15 5.35 -11.67 -2.03
C GLY A 15 5.11 -12.44 -3.33
N LEU A 16 5.33 -13.76 -3.32
CA LEU A 16 5.08 -14.63 -4.45
C LEU A 16 3.59 -14.72 -4.77
N LEU A 17 2.76 -14.90 -3.73
CA LEU A 17 1.31 -14.96 -3.85
C LEU A 17 0.76 -13.63 -4.39
N PHE A 18 1.26 -12.50 -3.88
CA PHE A 18 0.93 -11.16 -4.40
C PHE A 18 1.29 -10.99 -5.88
N PHE A 19 2.48 -11.44 -6.29
CA PHE A 19 2.91 -11.39 -7.69
C PHE A 19 1.99 -12.21 -8.61
N PHE A 20 1.63 -13.43 -8.21
CA PHE A 20 0.68 -14.25 -8.96
C PHE A 20 -0.72 -13.63 -9.00
N THR A 21 -1.18 -13.02 -7.90
CA THR A 21 -2.48 -12.33 -7.87
C THR A 21 -2.49 -11.14 -8.83
N ILE A 22 -1.43 -10.32 -8.87
CA ILE A 22 -1.33 -9.20 -9.81
C ILE A 22 -1.35 -9.73 -11.25
N LEU A 23 -0.49 -10.69 -11.60
CA LEU A 23 -0.47 -11.27 -12.94
C LEU A 23 -1.82 -11.86 -13.35
N GLY A 24 -2.49 -12.55 -12.42
CA GLY A 24 -3.82 -13.11 -12.61
C GLY A 24 -4.86 -12.03 -12.90
N VAL A 25 -4.94 -11.00 -12.06
CA VAL A 25 -5.89 -9.88 -12.24
C VAL A 25 -5.62 -9.15 -13.56
N THR A 26 -4.36 -8.84 -13.86
CA THR A 26 -3.99 -8.13 -15.08
C THR A 26 -4.31 -8.95 -16.34
N GLY A 27 -4.03 -10.25 -16.30
CA GLY A 27 -4.39 -11.18 -17.38
C GLY A 27 -5.90 -11.33 -17.55
N LEU A 28 -6.66 -11.40 -16.46
CA LEU A 28 -8.12 -11.51 -16.48
C LEU A 28 -8.76 -10.26 -17.08
N ILE A 29 -8.27 -9.07 -16.72
CA ILE A 29 -8.69 -7.80 -17.33
C ILE A 29 -8.38 -7.81 -18.83
N GLY A 30 -7.17 -8.24 -19.23
CA GLY A 30 -6.79 -8.33 -20.66
C GLY A 30 -7.67 -9.27 -21.46
N ILE A 31 -8.00 -10.45 -20.91
CA ILE A 31 -8.92 -11.40 -21.53
C ILE A 31 -10.33 -10.82 -21.64
N MET A 32 -10.81 -10.13 -20.61
CA MET A 32 -12.13 -9.49 -20.64
C MET A 32 -12.22 -8.38 -21.68
N ILE A 33 -11.17 -7.56 -21.82
CA ILE A 33 -11.07 -6.55 -22.88
C ILE A 33 -11.08 -7.23 -24.26
N PHE A 34 -10.37 -8.35 -24.41
CA PHE A 34 -10.34 -9.08 -25.68
C PHE A 34 -11.69 -9.72 -26.05
N LEU A 35 -12.37 -10.33 -25.07
CA LEU A 35 -13.74 -10.87 -25.24
C LEU A 35 -14.75 -9.77 -25.57
N ALA A 36 -14.58 -8.60 -24.98
CA ALA A 36 -15.33 -7.39 -25.27
C ALA A 36 -15.21 -6.90 -26.72
N PHE A 37 -14.10 -7.19 -27.42
CA PHE A 37 -13.93 -6.86 -28.84
C PHE A 37 -14.56 -7.90 -29.79
N ILE A 38 -14.82 -9.12 -29.30
CA ILE A 38 -15.37 -10.23 -30.09
C ILE A 38 -16.89 -10.29 -29.97
N ASP A 39 -17.44 -9.92 -28.81
CA ASP A 39 -18.87 -9.96 -28.53
C ASP A 39 -19.31 -8.66 -27.80
N ASP A 40 -20.03 -7.79 -28.49
CA ASP A 40 -20.59 -6.54 -27.96
C ASP A 40 -21.53 -6.77 -26.74
N GLN A 41 -22.00 -8.01 -26.56
CA GLN A 41 -22.84 -8.37 -25.41
C GLN A 41 -22.07 -8.51 -24.09
N ALA A 42 -20.75 -8.70 -24.14
CA ALA A 42 -19.92 -8.88 -22.94
C ALA A 42 -19.75 -7.58 -22.15
N ILE A 43 -19.67 -6.42 -22.82
CA ILE A 43 -19.58 -5.10 -22.17
C ILE A 43 -20.97 -4.57 -21.81
N THR A 44 -21.99 -4.87 -22.62
CA THR A 44 -23.35 -4.35 -22.37
C THR A 44 -24.08 -5.06 -21.24
N ASN A 45 -23.58 -6.21 -20.78
CA ASN A 45 -24.11 -6.88 -19.60
C ASN A 45 -23.71 -6.15 -18.31
N THR A 46 -24.54 -5.16 -17.93
CA THR A 46 -24.37 -4.31 -16.74
C THR A 46 -24.19 -5.10 -15.45
N ALA A 47 -24.77 -6.31 -15.35
CA ALA A 47 -24.63 -7.17 -14.18
C ALA A 47 -23.22 -7.77 -14.07
N LEU A 48 -22.61 -8.13 -15.19
CA LEU A 48 -21.24 -8.64 -15.26
C LEU A 48 -20.23 -7.54 -14.93
N ILE A 49 -20.41 -6.35 -15.53
CA ILE A 49 -19.55 -5.19 -15.26
C ILE A 49 -19.65 -4.77 -13.79
N ASN A 50 -20.85 -4.65 -13.21
CA ASN A 50 -20.99 -4.24 -11.82
C ASN A 50 -20.29 -5.22 -10.85
N ARG A 51 -20.40 -6.53 -11.08
CA ARG A 51 -19.72 -7.54 -10.24
C ARG A 51 -18.21 -7.45 -10.36
N LEU A 52 -17.71 -7.25 -11.58
CA LEU A 52 -16.28 -7.09 -11.84
C LEU A 52 -15.74 -5.83 -11.16
N THR A 53 -16.45 -4.71 -11.29
CA THR A 53 -16.11 -3.43 -10.65
C THR A 53 -16.14 -3.55 -9.12
N LEU A 54 -17.10 -4.28 -8.55
CA LEU A 54 -17.14 -4.55 -7.11
C LEU A 54 -15.95 -5.39 -6.62
N LEU A 55 -15.55 -6.39 -7.39
CA LEU A 55 -14.35 -7.20 -7.09
C LEU A 55 -13.08 -6.36 -7.17
N LEU A 56 -12.94 -5.52 -8.20
CA LEU A 56 -11.81 -4.61 -8.36
C LEU A 56 -11.74 -3.58 -7.23
N ALA A 57 -12.88 -3.02 -6.84
CA ALA A 57 -12.98 -2.12 -5.68
C ALA A 57 -12.62 -2.84 -4.36
N GLY A 58 -13.07 -4.08 -4.19
CA GLY A 58 -12.70 -4.95 -3.06
C GLY A 58 -11.20 -5.21 -2.96
N LEU A 59 -10.54 -5.47 -4.08
CA LEU A 59 -9.11 -5.73 -4.16
C LEU A 59 -8.25 -4.46 -3.97
N SER A 60 -8.77 -3.28 -4.28
CA SER A 60 -8.05 -2.00 -4.13
C SER A 60 -8.16 -1.38 -2.72
N LEU A 61 -9.21 -1.72 -1.98
CA LEU A 61 -9.47 -1.25 -0.61
C LEU A 61 -8.29 -1.42 0.37
N PRO A 62 -7.59 -2.56 0.44
CA PRO A 62 -6.47 -2.74 1.36
C PRO A 62 -5.33 -1.73 1.11
N GLY A 63 -5.04 -1.42 -0.16
CA GLY A 63 -4.03 -0.42 -0.53
C GLY A 63 -4.44 0.99 -0.11
N LEU A 64 -5.72 1.33 -0.31
CA LEU A 64 -6.29 2.61 0.12
C LEU A 64 -6.24 2.78 1.65
N ILE A 65 -6.49 1.71 2.42
CA ILE A 65 -6.42 1.75 3.89
C ILE A 65 -4.97 2.00 4.35
N VAL A 66 -3.99 1.32 3.76
CA VAL A 66 -2.56 1.55 4.09
C VAL A 66 -2.16 2.99 3.77
N GLN A 67 -2.64 3.53 2.66
CA GLN A 67 -2.37 4.91 2.26
C GLN A 67 -3.04 5.92 3.21
N LEU A 68 -4.29 5.66 3.63
CA LEU A 68 -4.98 6.47 4.63
C LEU A 68 -4.24 6.47 5.98
N LEU A 69 -3.79 5.29 6.43
CA LEU A 69 -3.00 5.16 7.66
C LEU A 69 -1.67 5.90 7.55
N SER A 70 -0.99 5.82 6.40
CA SER A 70 0.22 6.58 6.15
C SER A 70 -0.02 8.09 6.28
N PHE A 71 -1.11 8.61 5.73
CA PHE A 71 -1.46 10.02 5.89
C PHE A 71 -1.79 10.39 7.35
N LEU A 72 -2.47 9.51 8.07
CA LEU A 72 -2.76 9.73 9.50
C LEU A 72 -1.48 9.78 10.34
N THR A 73 -0.52 8.89 10.06
CA THR A 73 0.79 8.86 10.77
C THR A 73 1.76 9.96 10.34
N ILE A 74 1.56 10.58 9.17
CA ILE A 74 2.33 11.77 8.77
C ILE A 74 1.91 12.99 9.62
N ASN A 75 0.68 12.99 10.14
CA ASN A 75 0.15 14.08 10.95
C ASN A 75 0.60 14.02 12.43
N ASP A 76 1.35 12.98 12.83
CA ASP A 76 2.13 13.03 14.06
C ASP A 76 3.25 14.04 13.86
N LYS A 77 3.03 15.28 14.31
CA LYS A 77 4.00 16.38 14.32
C LYS A 77 5.36 15.83 14.75
N LYS A 78 6.28 15.73 13.78
CA LYS A 78 7.62 15.23 14.04
C LYS A 78 8.30 16.22 14.99
N THR A 79 8.55 15.79 16.22
CA THR A 79 9.31 16.57 17.19
C THR A 79 10.78 16.40 16.84
N PHE A 80 11.38 17.43 16.26
CA PHE A 80 12.80 17.44 15.97
C PHE A 80 13.54 17.91 17.23
N THR A 81 14.35 17.04 17.82
CA THR A 81 15.28 17.39 18.89
C THR A 81 16.60 17.85 18.26
N LEU A 82 16.85 19.17 18.29
CA LEU A 82 18.15 19.72 17.89
C LEU A 82 19.06 19.81 19.12
N GLU A 83 20.20 19.13 19.04
CA GLU A 83 21.26 19.24 20.05
C GLU A 83 22.32 20.24 19.57
N LYS A 84 22.51 21.34 20.31
CA LYS A 84 23.60 22.29 20.05
C LYS A 84 24.45 22.46 21.29
N LYS A 85 25.77 22.32 21.15
CA LYS A 85 26.73 22.67 22.21
C LYS A 85 26.85 24.18 22.31
N CYS A 86 26.64 24.73 23.50
CA CYS A 86 26.86 26.14 23.74
C CYS A 86 28.36 26.46 23.57
N PRO A 87 28.73 27.43 22.71
CA PRO A 87 30.13 27.74 22.41
C PRO A 87 30.91 28.24 23.63
N HIS A 88 30.23 28.80 24.64
CA HIS A 88 30.88 29.41 25.80
C HIS A 88 31.00 28.47 27.01
N CYS A 89 29.99 27.64 27.28
CA CYS A 89 29.98 26.75 28.46
C CYS A 89 30.05 25.25 28.11
N LYS A 90 30.13 24.89 26.81
CA LYS A 90 30.18 23.51 26.27
C LYS A 90 29.03 22.58 26.71
N GLN A 91 28.03 23.13 27.39
CA GLN A 91 26.84 22.41 27.82
C GLN A 91 25.97 22.09 26.59
N LEU A 92 25.42 20.87 26.56
CA LEU A 92 24.49 20.42 25.53
C LEU A 92 23.12 21.04 25.84
N ILE A 93 22.60 21.79 24.87
CA ILE A 93 21.26 22.36 24.94
C ILE A 93 20.41 21.58 23.94
N GLU A 94 19.36 20.93 24.45
CA GLU A 94 18.35 20.24 23.66
C GLU A 94 17.19 21.20 23.37
N LEU A 95 17.00 21.54 22.09
CA LEU A 95 15.89 22.35 21.62
C LEU A 95 14.87 21.44 20.96
N LYS A 96 13.68 21.34 21.56
CA LYS A 96 12.54 20.63 20.97
C LYS A 96 11.77 21.62 20.09
N LEU A 97 11.87 21.45 18.78
CA LEU A 97 11.08 22.22 17.82
C LEU A 97 9.83 21.43 17.48
N THR A 98 8.68 22.08 17.62
CA THR A 98 7.39 21.58 17.16
C THR A 98 7.05 22.37 15.90
N GLU A 99 6.89 21.70 14.75
CA GLU A 99 6.35 22.37 13.55
C GLU A 99 4.85 22.62 13.75
N ASP A 100 4.41 23.86 13.54
CA ASP A 100 2.99 24.25 13.58
C ASP A 100 2.23 23.75 12.35
#